data_AF-A0A949LBM6-F1
#
_entry.id   AF-A0A949LBM6-F1
#
_cell.length_a   1.000
_cell.length_b   1.000
_cell.length_c   1.000
_cell.angle_alpha   90.00
_cell.angle_beta   90.00
_cell.angle_gamma   90.00
#
_symmetry.space_group_name_H-M   'P 1'
#
loop_
_entity.id
_entity.type
_entity.pdbx_description
1 polymer ?
#
loop_
_entity_poly.entity_id
_entity_poly.type
_entity_poly.pdbx_seq_one_letter_code
_entity_poly.pdbx_strand_id
1 'polypeptide(L)'
;MNPASLIPLAEPIPIHWAWFDVLLVTTFTAHILFMNALLGSAAIGLVRALRGDGGLARAVGMKSPPLLALTINLGVAPLLFLQVNYGLFDYVSSVLMGGWWLAVIAALMVSYYGFYAFKFGYDSMSPARRTLLLAVSLAGTLYVALMLSTNMTLMLRPEYWPQYFDKAGAAFLNWGDPTIYPRFLHFMVGAAAIGGLFVALLGRWGKKDEYVDLGMLWLTRATLVNLGVGLWFLMSLPREILLAFMGGSIPATATLVIGLGCAGMLLAAGFRKQPVQATVWAVLTVFFMSLTRHWLRSLFLSPWFRIEDTPVTGQYSPLFLFLGFLVAGLAAVGYMLKLYFKSREGRA
;
A
#
# COMPACT_ATOMS: atom_id res chain seq x y z
N MET A 1 1.02 6.14 -32.98
CA MET A 1 0.04 5.02 -33.04
C MET A 1 -1.18 5.40 -32.21
N ASN A 2 -2.39 4.94 -32.57
CA ASN A 2 -3.60 5.18 -31.77
C ASN A 2 -3.53 4.33 -30.48
N PRO A 3 -3.54 4.92 -29.27
CA PRO A 3 -3.51 4.15 -28.02
C PRO A 3 -4.64 3.13 -27.90
N ALA A 4 -5.83 3.43 -28.43
CA ALA A 4 -6.99 2.54 -28.35
C ALA A 4 -6.74 1.18 -29.03
N SER A 5 -5.90 1.11 -30.06
CA SER A 5 -5.59 -0.16 -30.73
C SER A 5 -4.68 -1.08 -29.92
N LEU A 6 -4.10 -0.58 -28.81
CA LEU A 6 -3.26 -1.35 -27.90
C LEU A 6 -4.03 -1.86 -26.68
N ILE A 7 -5.29 -1.44 -26.50
CA ILE A 7 -6.15 -1.86 -25.40
C ILE A 7 -6.82 -3.18 -25.78
N PRO A 8 -6.55 -4.29 -25.04
CA PRO A 8 -7.22 -5.56 -25.28
C PRO A 8 -8.73 -5.45 -25.06
N LEU A 9 -9.50 -6.31 -25.75
CA LEU A 9 -10.94 -6.39 -25.53
C LEU A 9 -11.24 -6.85 -24.09
N ALA A 10 -12.22 -6.21 -23.46
CA ALA A 10 -12.67 -6.60 -22.13
C ALA A 10 -13.36 -7.97 -22.19
N GLU A 11 -12.90 -8.90 -21.35
CA GLU A 11 -13.57 -10.18 -21.17
C GLU A 11 -14.81 -10.02 -20.29
N PRO A 12 -15.87 -10.82 -20.51
CA PRO A 12 -17.01 -10.87 -19.61
C PRO A 12 -16.62 -11.24 -18.18
N ILE A 13 -17.23 -10.58 -17.19
CA ILE A 13 -16.99 -10.87 -15.77
C ILE A 13 -18.04 -11.86 -15.21
N PRO A 14 -17.68 -12.70 -14.22
CA PRO A 14 -18.57 -13.75 -13.75
C PRO A 14 -19.79 -13.22 -12.98
N ILE A 15 -19.60 -12.13 -12.21
CA ILE A 15 -20.61 -11.50 -11.35
C ILE A 15 -20.49 -9.98 -11.43
N HIS A 16 -21.44 -9.26 -10.81
CA HIS A 16 -21.46 -7.81 -10.79
C HIS A 16 -20.14 -7.21 -10.24
N TRP A 17 -19.53 -6.30 -11.01
CA TRP A 17 -18.21 -5.70 -10.77
C TRP A 17 -18.03 -5.08 -9.37
N ALA A 18 -19.12 -4.57 -8.78
CA ALA A 18 -19.11 -3.93 -7.47
C ALA A 18 -18.59 -4.86 -6.35
N TRP A 19 -18.81 -6.18 -6.45
CA TRP A 19 -18.25 -7.14 -5.51
C TRP A 19 -16.73 -7.08 -5.49
N PHE A 20 -16.11 -7.05 -6.67
CA PHE A 20 -14.66 -6.99 -6.81
C PHE A 20 -14.13 -5.63 -6.37
N ASP A 21 -14.81 -4.52 -6.64
CA ASP A 21 -14.37 -3.20 -6.18
C ASP A 21 -14.47 -3.03 -4.66
N VAL A 22 -15.51 -3.55 -4.01
CA VAL A 22 -15.63 -3.55 -2.54
C VAL A 22 -14.53 -4.39 -1.91
N LEU A 23 -14.31 -5.60 -2.42
CA LEU A 23 -13.24 -6.49 -1.94
C LEU A 23 -11.86 -5.89 -2.20
N LEU A 24 -11.66 -5.26 -3.35
CA LEU A 24 -10.44 -4.54 -3.71
C LEU A 24 -10.14 -3.41 -2.73
N VAL A 25 -11.08 -2.50 -2.49
CA VAL A 25 -10.88 -1.38 -1.56
C VAL A 25 -10.60 -1.88 -0.14
N THR A 26 -11.35 -2.89 0.31
CA THR A 26 -11.21 -3.44 1.66
C THR A 26 -9.86 -4.13 1.86
N THR A 27 -9.48 -5.01 0.94
CA THR A 27 -8.21 -5.74 1.04
C THR A 27 -7.00 -4.84 0.77
N PHE A 28 -7.13 -3.86 -0.12
CA PHE A 28 -6.10 -2.84 -0.34
C PHE A 28 -5.88 -1.97 0.89
N THR A 29 -6.96 -1.58 1.60
CA THR A 29 -6.85 -0.85 2.87
C THR A 29 -6.05 -1.66 3.88
N ALA A 30 -6.36 -2.95 4.05
CA ALA A 30 -5.63 -3.83 4.94
C ALA A 30 -4.15 -3.94 4.53
N HIS A 31 -3.88 -4.21 3.24
CA HIS A 31 -2.52 -4.28 2.70
C HIS A 31 -1.71 -3.02 2.99
N ILE A 32 -2.25 -1.84 2.69
CA ILE A 32 -1.55 -0.57 2.87
C ILE A 32 -1.26 -0.27 4.34
N LEU A 33 -2.14 -0.64 5.28
CA LEU A 33 -1.87 -0.49 6.71
C LEU A 33 -0.63 -1.28 7.14
N PHE A 34 -0.51 -2.55 6.72
CA PHE A 34 0.66 -3.38 7.05
C PHE A 34 1.91 -2.99 6.27
N MET A 35 1.76 -2.64 4.99
CA MET A 35 2.86 -2.14 4.15
C MET A 35 3.46 -0.86 4.76
N ASN A 36 2.60 0.09 5.12
CA ASN A 36 3.01 1.34 5.74
C ASN A 36 3.66 1.11 7.11
N ALA A 37 3.09 0.21 7.92
CA ALA A 37 3.69 -0.17 9.21
C ALA A 37 5.09 -0.77 9.02
N LEU A 38 5.27 -1.69 8.07
CA LEU A 38 6.57 -2.29 7.75
C LEU A 38 7.58 -1.23 7.28
N LEU A 39 7.27 -0.55 6.18
CA LEU A 39 8.19 0.36 5.50
C LEU A 39 8.53 1.56 6.39
N GLY A 40 7.51 2.19 6.97
CA GLY A 40 7.70 3.36 7.83
C GLY A 40 8.45 3.02 9.11
N SER A 41 8.10 1.91 9.80
CA SER A 41 8.82 1.55 11.02
C SER A 41 10.26 1.12 10.72
N ALA A 42 10.52 0.40 9.63
CA ALA A 42 11.86 0.04 9.19
C ALA A 42 12.70 1.28 8.86
N ALA A 43 12.12 2.29 8.20
CA ALA A 43 12.77 3.57 7.93
C ALA A 43 13.12 4.32 9.23
N ILE A 44 12.18 4.42 10.17
CA ILE A 44 12.42 5.06 11.47
C ILE A 44 13.49 4.30 12.26
N GLY A 45 13.42 2.97 12.27
CA GLY A 45 14.40 2.10 12.90
C GLY A 45 15.80 2.26 12.29
N LEU A 46 15.89 2.40 10.96
CA LEU A 46 17.15 2.66 10.27
C LEU A 46 17.73 4.03 10.63
N VAL A 47 16.90 5.09 10.67
CA VAL A 47 17.35 6.43 11.09
C VAL A 47 17.90 6.39 12.52
N ARG A 48 17.26 5.63 13.42
CA ARG A 48 17.76 5.46 14.80
C ARG A 48 19.05 4.65 14.87
N ALA A 49 19.15 3.55 14.10
CA ALA A 49 20.38 2.76 14.01
C ALA A 49 21.57 3.60 13.53
N LEU A 50 21.37 4.45 12.52
CA LEU A 50 22.39 5.37 12.00
C LEU A 50 22.80 6.45 13.01
N ARG A 51 21.92 6.78 13.97
CA ARG A 51 22.19 7.71 15.08
C ARG A 51 22.75 7.02 16.33
N GLY A 52 23.07 5.73 16.26
CA GLY A 52 23.63 4.96 17.37
C GLY A 52 22.60 4.34 18.33
N ASP A 53 21.29 4.57 18.13
CA ASP A 53 20.24 3.93 18.90
C ASP A 53 19.80 2.61 18.24
N GLY A 54 20.46 1.52 18.64
CA GLY A 54 20.11 0.17 18.20
C GLY A 54 18.88 -0.42 18.88
N GLY A 55 18.36 0.21 19.94
CA GLY A 55 17.25 -0.34 20.73
C GLY A 55 15.94 -0.40 19.94
N LEU A 56 15.58 0.73 19.30
CA LEU A 56 14.40 0.78 18.43
C LEU A 56 14.59 -0.07 17.17
N ALA A 57 15.77 -0.01 16.56
CA ALA A 57 16.10 -0.78 15.37
C ALA A 57 15.93 -2.29 15.62
N ARG A 58 16.36 -2.79 16.79
CA ARG A 58 16.07 -4.15 17.23
C ARG A 58 14.57 -4.40 17.34
N ALA A 59 13.86 -3.57 18.10
CA ALA A 59 12.43 -3.76 18.37
C ALA A 59 11.61 -3.85 17.08
N VAL A 60 11.87 -2.97 16.12
CA VAL A 60 11.24 -2.99 14.79
C VAL A 60 11.69 -4.21 13.99
N GLY A 61 12.99 -4.47 13.89
CA GLY A 61 13.51 -5.57 13.07
C GLY A 61 13.05 -6.95 13.53
N MET A 62 12.77 -7.14 14.83
CA MET A 62 12.13 -8.37 15.35
C MET A 62 10.70 -8.57 14.83
N LYS A 63 10.02 -7.48 14.45
CA LYS A 63 8.64 -7.46 13.92
C LYS A 63 8.59 -7.35 12.40
N SER A 64 9.67 -6.98 11.72
CA SER A 64 9.69 -6.84 10.26
C SER A 64 9.35 -8.13 9.51
N PRO A 65 9.86 -9.33 9.85
CA PRO A 65 9.48 -10.55 9.13
C PRO A 65 7.98 -10.88 9.15
N PRO A 66 7.29 -10.93 10.32
CA PRO A 66 5.84 -11.17 10.31
C PRO A 66 5.05 -10.04 9.66
N LEU A 67 5.49 -8.77 9.76
CA LEU A 67 4.85 -7.65 9.05
C LEU A 67 4.98 -7.80 7.52
N LEU A 68 6.14 -8.21 7.02
CA LEU A 68 6.35 -8.46 5.59
C LEU A 68 5.49 -9.62 5.09
N ALA A 69 5.42 -10.72 5.84
CA ALA A 69 4.55 -11.85 5.48
C ALA A 69 3.07 -11.43 5.38
N LEU A 70 2.58 -10.66 6.35
CA LEU A 70 1.21 -10.11 6.31
C LEU A 70 1.02 -9.15 5.13
N THR A 71 2.01 -8.28 4.87
CA THR A 71 1.98 -7.33 3.75
C THR A 71 1.87 -8.05 2.42
N ILE A 72 2.71 -9.07 2.17
CA ILE A 72 2.70 -9.84 0.92
C ILE A 72 1.36 -10.56 0.76
N ASN A 73 0.92 -11.31 1.77
CA ASN A 73 -0.33 -12.09 1.68
C ASN A 73 -1.55 -11.20 1.46
N LEU A 74 -1.63 -10.06 2.15
CA LEU A 74 -2.72 -9.11 1.97
C LEU A 74 -2.60 -8.32 0.65
N GLY A 75 -1.43 -8.30 0.01
CA GLY A 75 -1.20 -7.64 -1.28
C GLY A 75 -1.67 -8.45 -2.48
N VAL A 76 -1.74 -9.78 -2.35
CA VAL A 76 -2.21 -10.67 -3.43
C VAL A 76 -3.68 -10.42 -3.76
N ALA A 77 -4.55 -10.40 -2.74
CA ALA A 77 -6.00 -10.22 -2.92
C ALA A 77 -6.39 -8.93 -3.70
N PRO A 78 -5.94 -7.71 -3.33
CA PRO A 78 -6.29 -6.52 -4.06
C PRO A 78 -5.72 -6.53 -5.49
N LEU A 79 -4.54 -7.11 -5.73
CA LEU A 79 -4.03 -7.22 -7.10
C LEU A 79 -4.95 -8.11 -7.96
N LEU A 80 -5.39 -9.25 -7.44
CA LEU A 80 -6.31 -10.15 -8.15
C LEU A 80 -7.65 -9.48 -8.44
N PHE A 81 -8.25 -8.78 -7.47
CA PHE A 81 -9.53 -8.10 -7.70
C PHE A 81 -9.40 -6.90 -8.66
N LEU A 82 -8.26 -6.21 -8.65
CA LEU A 82 -7.96 -5.19 -9.65
C LEU A 82 -7.92 -5.81 -11.05
N GLN A 83 -7.27 -6.97 -11.19
CA GLN A 83 -7.10 -7.66 -12.47
C GLN A 83 -8.40 -8.22 -13.03
N VAL A 84 -9.34 -8.62 -12.18
CA VAL A 84 -10.68 -9.04 -12.65
C VAL A 84 -11.42 -7.89 -13.34
N ASN A 85 -11.45 -6.71 -12.73
CA ASN A 85 -12.18 -5.57 -13.30
C ASN A 85 -11.37 -4.78 -14.35
N TYR A 86 -10.04 -4.76 -14.25
CA TYR A 86 -9.19 -3.85 -15.02
C TYR A 86 -7.92 -4.53 -15.58
N GLY A 87 -7.94 -5.86 -15.75
CA GLY A 87 -6.80 -6.64 -16.23
C GLY A 87 -6.29 -6.20 -17.60
N LEU A 88 -7.19 -5.75 -18.49
CA LEU A 88 -6.84 -5.23 -19.80
C LEU A 88 -5.90 -3.99 -19.75
N PHE A 89 -5.85 -3.29 -18.61
CA PHE A 89 -4.88 -2.22 -18.37
C PHE A 89 -3.69 -2.68 -17.53
N ASP A 90 -3.94 -3.39 -16.42
CA ASP A 90 -2.89 -3.79 -15.48
C ASP A 90 -1.89 -4.78 -16.09
N TYR A 91 -2.37 -5.76 -16.87
CA TYR A 91 -1.50 -6.71 -17.56
C TYR A 91 -0.65 -6.02 -18.61
N VAL A 92 -1.23 -5.08 -19.37
CA VAL A 92 -0.49 -4.33 -20.40
C VAL A 92 0.60 -3.49 -19.73
N SER A 93 0.28 -2.73 -18.68
CA SER A 93 1.29 -1.93 -17.98
C SER A 93 2.42 -2.79 -17.41
N SER A 94 2.10 -3.97 -16.88
CA SER A 94 3.12 -4.89 -16.33
C SER A 94 4.02 -5.46 -17.42
N VAL A 95 3.47 -5.80 -18.59
CA VAL A 95 4.24 -6.29 -19.75
C VAL A 95 5.14 -5.19 -20.31
N LEU A 96 4.65 -3.96 -20.44
CA LEU A 96 5.43 -2.83 -20.97
C LEU A 96 6.66 -2.51 -20.11
N MET A 97 6.61 -2.76 -18.80
CA MET A 97 7.77 -2.62 -17.90
C MET A 97 8.36 -3.97 -17.46
N GLY A 98 8.14 -5.04 -18.23
CA GLY A 98 8.29 -6.43 -17.81
C GLY A 98 9.61 -6.80 -17.13
N GLY A 99 10.76 -6.31 -17.62
CA GLY A 99 12.06 -6.57 -16.99
C GLY A 99 12.16 -5.98 -15.57
N TRP A 100 11.66 -4.76 -15.39
CA TRP A 100 11.60 -4.07 -14.10
C TRP A 100 10.53 -4.68 -13.19
N TRP A 101 9.40 -5.08 -13.77
CA TRP A 101 8.35 -5.78 -13.04
C TRP A 101 8.84 -7.13 -12.49
N LEU A 102 9.58 -7.92 -13.29
CA LEU A 102 10.11 -9.21 -12.87
C LEU A 102 11.13 -9.07 -11.72
N ALA A 103 11.93 -8.01 -11.74
CA ALA A 103 12.91 -7.72 -10.68
C ALA A 103 12.26 -7.45 -9.30
N VAL A 104 10.95 -7.15 -9.23
CA VAL A 104 10.19 -7.09 -7.95
C VAL A 104 10.33 -8.39 -7.17
N ILE A 105 10.35 -9.55 -7.84
CA ILE A 105 10.50 -10.86 -7.19
C ILE A 105 11.87 -10.95 -6.50
N ALA A 106 12.94 -10.61 -7.22
CA ALA A 106 14.29 -10.63 -6.66
C ALA A 106 14.44 -9.64 -5.49
N ALA A 107 13.90 -8.41 -5.63
CA ALA A 107 13.93 -7.41 -4.57
C ALA A 107 13.15 -7.85 -3.32
N LEU A 108 12.00 -8.51 -3.49
CA LEU A 108 11.23 -9.09 -2.39
C LEU A 108 11.99 -10.23 -1.71
N MET A 109 12.64 -11.12 -2.47
CA MET A 109 13.47 -12.19 -1.89
C MET A 109 14.61 -11.61 -1.05
N VAL A 110 15.36 -10.64 -1.59
CA VAL A 110 16.44 -9.97 -0.85
C VAL A 110 15.92 -9.31 0.42
N SER A 111 14.78 -8.62 0.35
CA SER A 111 14.18 -7.97 1.53
C SER A 111 13.71 -8.98 2.56
N TYR A 112 13.07 -10.06 2.11
CA TYR A 112 12.57 -11.13 2.97
C TYR A 112 13.71 -11.79 3.73
N TYR A 113 14.72 -12.30 3.01
CA TYR A 113 15.89 -12.90 3.65
C TYR A 113 16.69 -11.91 4.48
N GLY A 114 16.79 -10.64 4.05
CA GLY A 114 17.46 -9.58 4.79
C GLY A 114 16.83 -9.30 6.15
N PHE A 115 15.51 -9.19 6.23
CA PHE A 115 14.81 -9.04 7.52
C PHE A 115 14.93 -10.28 8.41
N TYR A 116 14.90 -11.48 7.82
CA TYR A 116 15.10 -12.73 8.57
C TYR A 116 16.53 -12.86 9.11
N ALA A 117 17.54 -12.56 8.28
CA ALA A 117 18.94 -12.53 8.68
C ALA A 117 19.17 -11.49 9.80
N PHE A 118 18.57 -10.30 9.67
CA PHE A 118 18.58 -9.29 10.73
C PHE A 118 18.04 -9.85 12.04
N LYS A 119 16.85 -10.47 12.02
CA LYS A 119 16.16 -10.98 13.20
C LYS A 119 16.94 -12.10 13.90
N PHE A 120 17.37 -13.11 13.15
CA PHE A 120 17.98 -14.31 13.73
C PHE A 120 19.47 -14.15 14.05
N GLY A 121 20.20 -13.35 13.27
CA GLY A 121 21.60 -13.07 13.54
C GLY A 121 21.84 -11.81 14.36
N TYR A 122 20.79 -11.16 14.90
CA TYR A 122 20.93 -9.85 15.54
C TYR A 122 22.07 -9.86 16.57
N ASP A 123 22.00 -10.75 17.56
CA ASP A 123 22.95 -10.76 18.68
C ASP A 123 24.39 -11.14 18.27
N SER A 124 24.59 -11.87 17.18
CA SER A 124 25.92 -12.29 16.69
C SER A 124 26.57 -11.32 15.68
N MET A 125 25.82 -10.34 15.16
CA MET A 125 26.32 -9.42 14.14
C MET A 125 26.82 -8.09 14.72
N SER A 126 27.80 -7.48 14.04
CA SER A 126 28.24 -6.11 14.34
C SER A 126 27.14 -5.08 14.06
N PRO A 127 27.13 -3.92 14.75
CA PRO A 127 26.16 -2.85 14.47
C PRO A 127 26.11 -2.43 13.01
N ALA A 128 27.26 -2.31 12.34
CA ALA A 128 27.34 -1.96 10.92
C ALA A 128 26.61 -2.96 10.02
N ARG A 129 26.80 -4.27 10.26
CA ARG A 129 26.13 -5.32 9.49
C ARG A 129 24.62 -5.34 9.72
N ARG A 130 24.16 -5.10 10.97
CA ARG A 130 22.74 -4.96 11.30
C ARG A 130 22.11 -3.80 10.52
N THR A 131 22.74 -2.63 10.56
CA THR A 131 22.28 -1.43 9.83
C THR A 131 22.25 -1.67 8.33
N LEU A 132 23.28 -2.31 7.76
CA LEU A 132 23.33 -2.65 6.34
C LEU A 132 22.19 -3.58 5.93
N LEU A 133 21.93 -4.66 6.69
CA LEU A 133 20.83 -5.58 6.39
C LEU A 133 19.47 -4.87 6.43
N LEU A 134 19.25 -4.01 7.42
CA LEU A 134 18.02 -3.22 7.51
C LEU A 134 17.89 -2.25 6.33
N ALA A 135 18.98 -1.58 5.95
CA ALA A 135 19.01 -0.64 4.83
C ALA A 135 18.75 -1.33 3.48
N VAL A 136 19.41 -2.46 3.21
CA VAL A 136 19.21 -3.24 1.97
C VAL A 136 17.79 -3.79 1.89
N SER A 137 17.25 -4.28 3.02
CA SER A 137 15.87 -4.78 3.06
C SER A 137 14.85 -3.66 2.83
N LEU A 138 15.08 -2.49 3.44
CA LEU A 138 14.24 -1.32 3.21
C LEU A 138 14.33 -0.84 1.74
N ALA A 139 15.54 -0.78 1.17
CA ALA A 139 15.76 -0.40 -0.22
C ALA A 139 15.04 -1.34 -1.19
N GLY A 140 15.06 -2.66 -0.95
CA GLY A 140 14.29 -3.61 -1.74
C GLY A 140 12.78 -3.36 -1.64
N THR A 141 12.23 -3.10 -0.45
CA THR A 141 10.80 -2.76 -0.30
C THR A 141 10.43 -1.41 -0.95
N LEU A 142 11.33 -0.43 -0.94
CA LEU A 142 11.14 0.86 -1.63
C LEU A 142 11.15 0.68 -3.15
N TYR A 143 12.03 -0.17 -3.67
CA TYR A 143 12.04 -0.54 -5.08
C TYR A 143 10.69 -1.16 -5.50
N VAL A 144 10.18 -2.11 -4.71
CA VAL A 144 8.86 -2.71 -4.95
C VAL A 144 7.77 -1.63 -4.97
N ALA A 145 7.74 -0.73 -3.99
CA ALA A 145 6.76 0.35 -3.94
C ALA A 145 6.85 1.29 -5.15
N LEU A 146 8.07 1.58 -5.63
CA LEU A 146 8.30 2.40 -6.82
C LEU A 146 7.78 1.70 -8.07
N MET A 147 8.15 0.43 -8.29
CA MET A 147 7.70 -0.34 -9.46
C MET A 147 6.17 -0.52 -9.47
N LEU A 148 5.54 -0.77 -8.32
CA LEU A 148 4.09 -0.79 -8.21
C LEU A 148 3.47 0.58 -8.53
N SER A 149 4.07 1.67 -8.08
CA SER A 149 3.58 3.02 -8.39
C SER A 149 3.66 3.32 -9.90
N THR A 150 4.78 2.96 -10.53
CA THR A 150 5.02 3.07 -11.98
C THR A 150 4.02 2.22 -12.78
N ASN A 151 3.84 0.94 -12.42
CA ASN A 151 2.86 0.07 -13.09
C ASN A 151 1.45 0.67 -12.98
N MET A 152 1.08 1.16 -11.80
CA MET A 152 -0.25 1.75 -11.56
C MET A 152 -0.45 3.11 -12.23
N THR A 153 0.59 3.89 -12.55
CA THR A 153 0.43 5.12 -13.35
C THR A 153 0.38 4.78 -14.84
N LEU A 154 1.16 3.81 -15.30
CA LEU A 154 1.09 3.27 -16.67
C LEU A 154 -0.29 2.72 -17.00
N MET A 155 -0.87 1.95 -16.07
CA MET A 155 -2.21 1.39 -16.17
C MET A 155 -3.26 2.47 -16.44
N LEU A 156 -3.13 3.64 -15.80
CA LEU A 156 -4.10 4.74 -15.88
C LEU A 156 -3.93 5.62 -17.12
N ARG A 157 -2.86 5.40 -17.90
CA ARG A 157 -2.45 6.28 -18.99
C ARG A 157 -2.16 5.50 -20.28
N PRO A 158 -3.18 4.88 -20.90
CA PRO A 158 -3.01 4.20 -22.19
C PRO A 158 -2.36 5.09 -23.26
N GLU A 159 -2.58 6.41 -23.18
CA GLU A 159 -1.98 7.40 -24.08
C GLU A 159 -0.45 7.36 -24.13
N TYR A 160 0.22 6.86 -23.09
CA TYR A 160 1.67 6.75 -23.06
C TYR A 160 2.22 5.43 -23.61
N TRP A 161 1.39 4.39 -23.78
CA TRP A 161 1.85 3.07 -24.22
C TRP A 161 2.57 3.05 -25.57
N PRO A 162 2.16 3.83 -26.60
CA PRO A 162 2.87 3.85 -27.88
C PRO A 162 4.37 4.21 -27.77
N GLN A 163 4.75 5.00 -26.76
CA GLN A 163 6.14 5.41 -26.56
C GLN A 163 7.10 4.25 -26.26
N TYR A 164 6.56 3.10 -25.85
CA TYR A 164 7.33 1.87 -25.66
C TYR A 164 8.05 1.45 -26.96
N PHE A 165 7.37 1.57 -28.10
CA PHE A 165 7.89 1.17 -29.41
C PHE A 165 8.97 2.14 -29.93
N ASP A 166 8.94 3.41 -29.49
CA ASP A 166 9.90 4.43 -29.90
C ASP A 166 11.24 4.32 -29.15
N LYS A 167 11.25 3.72 -27.94
CA LYS A 167 12.40 3.73 -27.01
C LYS A 167 13.14 2.38 -26.90
N ALA A 168 13.05 1.51 -27.89
CA ALA A 168 13.65 0.16 -27.90
C ALA A 168 13.27 -0.71 -26.68
N GLY A 169 12.08 -0.49 -26.09
CA GLY A 169 11.41 -1.37 -25.12
C GLY A 169 12.03 -1.57 -23.72
N ALA A 170 13.36 -1.52 -23.55
CA ALA A 170 14.02 -2.08 -22.37
C ALA A 170 13.93 -1.24 -21.07
N ALA A 171 13.53 0.05 -21.14
CA ALA A 171 13.54 0.96 -19.99
C ALA A 171 12.26 1.80 -19.87
N PHE A 172 11.10 1.22 -20.17
CA PHE A 172 9.84 1.96 -20.14
C PHE A 172 9.25 2.04 -18.72
N LEU A 173 9.43 3.19 -18.06
CA LEU A 173 9.03 3.46 -16.66
C LEU A 173 8.24 4.78 -16.50
N ASN A 174 7.62 5.29 -17.58
CA ASN A 174 6.80 6.51 -17.63
C ASN A 174 7.19 7.69 -16.70
N TRP A 175 8.49 7.98 -16.57
CA TRP A 175 8.99 9.08 -15.73
C TRP A 175 8.47 10.47 -16.13
N GLY A 176 7.94 10.61 -17.34
CA GLY A 176 7.30 11.84 -17.80
C GLY A 176 5.89 12.09 -17.26
N ASP A 177 5.27 11.13 -16.57
CA ASP A 177 3.95 11.34 -15.97
C ASP A 177 4.09 12.28 -14.74
N PRO A 178 3.47 13.47 -14.76
CA PRO A 178 3.60 14.44 -13.67
C PRO A 178 3.04 13.91 -12.33
N THR A 179 2.21 12.87 -12.36
CA THR A 179 1.58 12.30 -11.17
C THR A 179 2.48 11.29 -10.45
N ILE A 180 3.54 10.76 -11.09
CA ILE A 180 4.34 9.66 -10.52
C ILE A 180 5.06 10.06 -9.23
N TYR A 181 5.72 11.21 -9.24
CA TYR A 181 6.50 11.71 -8.12
C TYR A 181 5.63 12.08 -6.91
N PRO A 182 4.60 12.94 -7.05
CA PRO A 182 3.76 13.29 -5.90
C PRO A 182 2.98 12.07 -5.39
N ARG A 183 2.55 11.15 -6.26
CA ARG A 183 1.92 9.90 -5.84
C ARG A 183 2.88 9.04 -5.01
N PHE A 184 4.07 8.75 -5.52
CA PHE A 184 5.04 7.92 -4.81
C PHE A 184 5.40 8.55 -3.45
N LEU A 185 5.69 9.86 -3.42
CA LEU A 185 5.97 10.57 -2.19
C LEU A 185 4.79 10.54 -1.21
N HIS A 186 3.55 10.68 -1.69
CA HIS A 186 2.37 10.62 -0.84
C HIS A 186 2.22 9.25 -0.16
N PHE A 187 2.52 8.16 -0.87
CA PHE A 187 2.57 6.82 -0.27
C PHE A 187 3.72 6.67 0.73
N MET A 188 4.93 7.13 0.40
CA MET A 188 6.10 6.95 1.27
C MET A 188 6.05 7.81 2.54
N VAL A 189 5.58 9.05 2.44
CA VAL A 189 5.37 9.92 3.60
C VAL A 189 4.20 9.40 4.45
N GLY A 190 3.11 8.94 3.82
CA GLY A 190 2.04 8.22 4.50
C GLY A 190 2.53 6.97 5.24
N ALA A 191 3.46 6.23 4.63
CA ALA A 191 4.10 5.08 5.26
C ALA A 191 4.89 5.46 6.51
N ALA A 192 5.68 6.54 6.46
CA ALA A 192 6.38 7.06 7.64
C ALA A 192 5.40 7.44 8.77
N ALA A 193 4.22 7.97 8.45
CA ALA A 193 3.21 8.33 9.43
C ALA A 193 2.66 7.10 10.18
N ILE A 194 2.18 6.09 9.44
CA ILE A 194 1.64 4.85 10.03
C ILE A 194 2.76 4.00 10.66
N GLY A 195 3.96 4.01 10.11
CA GLY A 195 5.14 3.41 10.73
C GLY A 195 5.48 4.04 12.08
N GLY A 196 5.33 5.37 12.20
CA GLY A 196 5.42 6.09 13.47
C GLY A 196 4.35 5.62 14.46
N LEU A 197 3.10 5.49 14.01
CA LEU A 197 2.02 4.93 14.83
C LEU A 197 2.32 3.49 15.28
N PHE A 198 2.87 2.66 14.41
CA PHE A 198 3.28 1.30 14.77
C PHE A 198 4.37 1.31 15.85
N VAL A 199 5.38 2.19 15.73
CA VAL A 199 6.41 2.39 16.76
C VAL A 199 5.77 2.84 18.09
N ALA A 200 4.78 3.73 18.05
CA ALA A 200 4.08 4.18 19.26
C ALA A 200 3.28 3.04 19.92
N LEU A 201 2.65 2.16 19.14
CA LEU A 201 1.96 0.98 19.65
C LEU A 201 2.93 -0.04 20.27
N LEU A 202 4.10 -0.25 19.65
CA LEU A 202 5.18 -1.05 20.25
C LEU A 202 5.64 -0.46 21.59
N GLY A 203 5.78 0.87 21.66
CA GLY A 203 6.08 1.59 22.89
C GLY A 203 5.03 1.36 23.97
N ARG A 204 3.75 1.53 23.64
CA ARG A 204 2.64 1.33 24.57
C ARG A 204 2.59 -0.08 25.14
N TRP A 205 2.68 -1.11 24.29
CA TRP A 205 2.65 -2.50 24.75
C TRP A 205 3.93 -2.93 25.45
N GLY A 206 5.06 -2.33 25.08
CA GLY A 206 6.34 -2.53 25.74
C GLY A 206 6.57 -1.67 26.98
N LYS A 207 5.60 -0.82 27.36
CA LYS A 207 5.72 0.19 28.44
C LYS A 207 6.97 1.07 28.30
N LYS A 208 7.24 1.54 27.08
CA LYS A 208 8.35 2.43 26.71
C LYS A 208 7.81 3.76 26.20
N ASP A 209 7.69 4.74 27.10
CA ASP A 209 7.12 6.06 26.77
C ASP A 209 7.93 6.80 25.71
N GLU A 210 9.25 6.61 25.66
CA GLU A 210 10.11 7.17 24.62
C GLU A 210 9.66 6.76 23.20
N TYR A 211 9.23 5.50 23.02
CA TYR A 211 8.79 5.01 21.72
C TYR A 211 7.40 5.54 21.36
N VAL A 212 6.54 5.74 22.37
CA VAL A 212 5.24 6.40 22.19
C VAL A 212 5.46 7.82 21.68
N ASP A 213 6.30 8.58 22.38
CA ASP A 213 6.59 9.97 22.04
C ASP A 213 7.22 10.13 20.66
N LEU A 214 8.22 9.30 20.36
CA LEU A 214 8.87 9.29 19.06
C LEU A 214 7.87 8.90 17.95
N GLY A 215 7.11 7.83 18.15
CA GLY A 215 6.19 7.32 17.15
C GLY A 215 5.08 8.32 16.83
N MET A 216 4.52 8.98 17.85
CA MET A 216 3.50 10.01 17.68
C MET A 216 4.05 11.29 17.05
N LEU A 217 5.33 11.62 17.30
CA LEU A 217 6.01 12.71 16.60
C LEU A 217 6.14 12.43 15.10
N TRP A 218 6.58 11.22 14.74
CA TRP A 218 6.67 10.80 13.33
C TRP A 218 5.30 10.77 12.67
N LEU A 219 4.30 10.19 13.31
CA LEU A 219 2.91 10.21 12.83
C LEU A 219 2.48 11.64 12.50
N THR A 220 2.58 12.55 13.47
CA THR A 220 2.06 13.91 13.34
C THR A 220 2.81 14.70 12.25
N ARG A 221 4.15 14.69 12.28
CA ARG A 221 4.96 15.43 11.30
C ARG A 221 4.80 14.87 9.90
N ALA A 222 4.84 13.54 9.75
CA ALA A 222 4.68 12.91 8.45
C ALA A 222 3.27 13.14 7.90
N THR A 223 2.21 13.05 8.71
CA THR A 223 0.84 13.38 8.25
C THR A 223 0.73 14.84 7.78
N LEU A 224 1.32 15.80 8.50
CA LEU A 224 1.34 17.21 8.06
C LEU A 224 2.07 17.40 6.72
N VAL A 225 3.26 16.79 6.57
CA VAL A 225 3.98 16.80 5.28
C VAL A 225 3.14 16.11 4.20
N ASN A 226 2.46 15.02 4.54
CA ASN A 226 1.66 14.25 3.58
C ASN A 226 0.44 15.02 3.08
N LEU A 227 -0.14 15.92 3.87
CA LEU A 227 -1.18 16.84 3.42
C LEU A 227 -0.65 17.80 2.35
N GLY A 228 0.56 18.35 2.54
CA GLY A 228 1.21 19.19 1.54
C GLY A 228 1.54 18.42 0.26
N VAL A 229 2.10 17.22 0.38
CA VAL A 229 2.34 16.33 -0.78
C VAL A 229 1.04 15.90 -1.45
N GLY A 230 -0.03 15.68 -0.67
CA GLY A 230 -1.36 15.35 -1.19
C GLY A 230 -1.97 16.50 -1.98
N LEU A 231 -1.78 17.75 -1.55
CA LEU A 231 -2.17 18.93 -2.31
C LEU A 231 -1.38 19.03 -3.62
N TRP A 232 -0.06 18.81 -3.58
CA TRP A 232 0.75 18.72 -4.79
C TRP A 232 0.26 17.61 -5.73
N PHE A 233 -0.08 16.44 -5.20
CA PHE A 233 -0.64 15.35 -5.99
C PHE A 233 -1.97 15.74 -6.64
N LEU A 234 -2.89 16.37 -5.90
CA LEU A 234 -4.16 16.85 -6.42
C LEU A 234 -3.96 17.85 -7.56
N MET A 235 -3.03 18.79 -7.42
CA MET A 235 -2.69 19.78 -8.46
C MET A 235 -2.01 19.18 -9.69
N SER A 236 -1.36 18.01 -9.56
CA SER A 236 -0.72 17.30 -10.68
C SER A 236 -1.72 16.53 -11.56
N LEU A 237 -2.98 16.39 -11.12
CA LEU A 237 -4.01 15.68 -11.88
C LEU A 237 -4.45 16.50 -13.11
N PRO A 238 -4.89 15.85 -14.20
CA PRO A 238 -5.58 16.53 -15.29
C PRO A 238 -6.74 17.37 -14.77
N ARG A 239 -6.96 18.53 -15.40
CA ARG A 239 -7.93 19.54 -14.95
C ARG A 239 -9.34 18.95 -14.74
N GLU A 240 -9.79 18.09 -15.63
CA GLU A 240 -11.12 17.47 -15.54
C GLU A 240 -11.26 16.58 -14.30
N ILE A 241 -10.24 15.77 -14.00
CA ILE A 241 -10.20 14.89 -12.83
C ILE A 241 -10.09 15.72 -11.54
N LEU A 242 -9.26 16.76 -11.54
CA LEU A 242 -9.16 17.70 -10.41
C LEU A 242 -10.53 18.32 -10.11
N LEU A 243 -11.23 18.84 -11.12
CA LEU A 243 -12.55 19.45 -10.96
C LEU A 243 -13.60 18.45 -10.47
N ALA A 244 -13.51 17.17 -10.85
CA ALA A 244 -14.37 16.13 -10.31
C ALA A 244 -14.23 16.00 -8.78
N PHE A 245 -13.01 16.10 -8.25
CA PHE A 245 -12.79 16.13 -6.80
C PHE A 245 -13.19 17.45 -6.13
N MET A 246 -13.22 18.56 -6.88
CA MET A 246 -13.60 19.91 -6.39
C MET A 246 -15.11 20.23 -6.56
N GLY A 247 -15.97 19.21 -6.67
CA GLY A 247 -17.42 19.34 -6.71
C GLY A 247 -18.07 18.85 -8.00
N GLY A 248 -17.29 18.50 -9.02
CA GLY A 248 -17.82 17.94 -10.27
C GLY A 248 -18.40 16.53 -10.12
N SER A 249 -18.03 15.79 -9.07
CA SER A 249 -18.57 14.46 -8.77
C SER A 249 -18.80 14.30 -7.27
N ILE A 250 -20.08 14.12 -6.87
CA ILE A 250 -20.47 13.99 -5.47
C ILE A 250 -19.69 12.86 -4.76
N PRO A 251 -19.59 11.64 -5.30
CA PRO A 251 -18.83 10.57 -4.65
C PRO A 251 -17.35 10.91 -4.45
N ALA A 252 -16.69 11.47 -5.47
CA ALA A 252 -15.27 11.81 -5.42
C ALA A 252 -15.00 12.91 -4.36
N THR A 253 -15.78 13.99 -4.41
CA THR A 253 -15.68 15.11 -3.45
C THR A 253 -16.00 14.65 -2.03
N ALA A 254 -17.06 13.87 -1.83
CA ALA A 254 -17.43 13.38 -0.51
C ALA A 254 -16.32 12.52 0.10
N THR A 255 -15.74 11.58 -0.68
CA THR A 255 -14.64 10.75 -0.17
C THR A 255 -13.39 11.54 0.18
N LEU A 256 -13.08 12.60 -0.60
CA LEU A 256 -11.95 13.47 -0.31
C LEU A 256 -12.18 14.29 0.97
N VAL A 257 -13.35 14.92 1.10
CA VAL A 257 -13.69 15.75 2.28
C VAL A 257 -13.72 14.90 3.55
N ILE A 258 -14.36 13.73 3.51
CA ILE A 258 -14.40 12.82 4.66
C ILE A 258 -12.98 12.32 4.98
N GLY A 259 -12.18 11.97 3.98
CA GLY A 259 -10.78 11.58 4.15
C GLY A 259 -9.94 12.67 4.83
N LEU A 260 -10.10 13.94 4.43
CA LEU A 260 -9.45 15.08 5.06
C LEU A 260 -9.92 15.27 6.51
N GLY A 261 -11.21 15.11 6.79
CA GLY A 261 -11.77 15.13 8.14
C GLY A 261 -11.16 14.04 9.04
N CYS A 262 -11.09 12.80 8.54
CA CYS A 262 -10.43 11.71 9.25
C CYS A 262 -8.94 11.99 9.50
N ALA A 263 -8.22 12.58 8.53
CA ALA A 263 -6.83 12.97 8.70
C ALA A 263 -6.66 14.08 9.76
N GLY A 264 -7.59 15.04 9.83
CA GLY A 264 -7.63 16.04 10.89
C GLY A 264 -7.82 15.43 12.28
N MET A 265 -8.72 14.45 12.41
CA MET A 265 -8.92 13.71 13.67
C MET A 265 -7.73 12.81 14.02
N LEU A 266 -7.06 12.23 13.02
CA LEU A 266 -5.81 11.50 13.19
C LEU A 266 -4.72 12.43 13.76
N LEU A 267 -4.58 13.65 13.22
CA LEU A 267 -3.65 14.66 13.74
C LEU A 267 -4.00 15.07 15.17
N ALA A 268 -5.28 15.28 15.48
CA ALA A 268 -5.70 15.60 16.84
C ALA A 268 -5.34 14.49 17.85
N ALA A 269 -5.55 13.22 17.49
CA ALA A 269 -5.08 12.07 18.29
C ALA A 269 -3.54 12.00 18.35
N GLY A 270 -2.88 12.38 17.25
CA GLY A 270 -1.45 12.62 17.10
C GLY A 270 -0.88 13.53 18.19
N PHE A 271 -1.36 14.77 18.21
CA PHE A 271 -0.95 15.81 19.16
C PHE A 271 -1.27 15.45 20.62
N ARG A 272 -2.39 14.75 20.86
CA ARG A 272 -2.77 14.25 22.20
C ARG A 272 -1.97 13.03 22.65
N LYS A 273 -1.07 12.49 21.80
CA LYS A 273 -0.28 11.28 22.05
C LYS A 273 -1.15 10.07 22.46
N GLN A 274 -2.30 9.90 21.80
CA GLN A 274 -3.23 8.80 22.06
C GLN A 274 -3.15 7.74 20.95
N PRO A 275 -2.20 6.77 21.02
CA PRO A 275 -1.93 5.84 19.91
C PRO A 275 -3.13 4.94 19.56
N VAL A 276 -3.97 4.57 20.53
CA VAL A 276 -5.17 3.74 20.25
C VAL A 276 -6.21 4.54 19.45
N GLN A 277 -6.49 5.78 19.85
CA GLN A 277 -7.41 6.64 19.10
C GLN A 277 -6.85 6.96 17.71
N ALA A 278 -5.54 7.21 17.62
CA ALA A 278 -4.85 7.40 16.36
C ALA A 278 -4.95 6.17 15.45
N THR A 279 -5.00 4.96 16.00
CA THR A 279 -5.20 3.73 15.20
C THR A 279 -6.56 3.70 14.53
N VAL A 280 -7.63 4.05 15.26
CA VAL A 280 -8.99 4.11 14.68
C VAL A 280 -9.03 5.11 13.52
N TRP A 281 -8.54 6.34 13.76
CA TRP A 281 -8.53 7.37 12.72
C TRP A 281 -7.58 7.07 11.57
N ALA A 282 -6.47 6.36 11.81
CA ALA A 282 -5.55 5.92 10.77
C ALA A 282 -6.22 4.90 9.83
N VAL A 283 -6.94 3.92 10.38
CA VAL A 283 -7.70 2.94 9.59
C VAL A 283 -8.75 3.64 8.75
N LEU A 284 -9.54 4.54 9.34
CA LEU A 284 -10.56 5.31 8.62
C LEU A 284 -9.93 6.20 7.54
N THR A 285 -8.83 6.89 7.83
CA THR A 285 -8.12 7.74 6.86
C THR A 285 -7.64 6.90 5.67
N VAL A 286 -6.96 5.78 5.92
CA VAL A 286 -6.45 4.91 4.84
C VAL A 286 -7.60 4.28 4.03
N PHE A 287 -8.73 3.96 4.67
CA PHE A 287 -9.93 3.48 3.98
C PHE A 287 -10.49 4.53 3.01
N PHE A 288 -10.69 5.78 3.46
CA PHE A 288 -11.17 6.86 2.60
C PHE A 288 -10.16 7.27 1.53
N MET A 289 -8.85 7.16 1.79
CA MET A 289 -7.81 7.31 0.77
C MET A 289 -7.90 6.20 -0.29
N SER A 290 -8.22 4.97 0.12
CA SER A 290 -8.40 3.84 -0.80
C SER A 290 -9.64 4.02 -1.67
N LEU A 291 -10.74 4.55 -1.12
CA LEU A 291 -11.93 4.96 -1.89
C LEU A 291 -11.61 6.10 -2.87
N THR A 292 -10.89 7.13 -2.41
CA THR A 292 -10.45 8.24 -3.27
C THR A 292 -9.61 7.72 -4.44
N ARG A 293 -8.73 6.74 -4.20
CA ARG A 293 -7.97 6.05 -5.26
C ARG A 293 -8.86 5.29 -6.23
N HIS A 294 -9.92 4.61 -5.76
CA HIS A 294 -10.88 3.93 -6.63
C HIS A 294 -11.55 4.91 -7.60
N TRP A 295 -12.06 6.05 -7.10
CA TRP A 295 -12.64 7.09 -7.94
C TRP A 295 -11.63 7.69 -8.91
N LEU A 296 -10.40 7.94 -8.44
CA LEU A 296 -9.33 8.44 -9.28
C LEU A 296 -9.08 7.51 -10.47
N ARG A 297 -9.03 6.18 -10.25
CA ARG A 297 -8.88 5.19 -11.32
C ARG A 297 -10.04 5.23 -12.31
N SER A 298 -11.27 5.22 -11.81
CA SER A 298 -12.48 5.26 -12.66
C SER A 298 -12.48 6.51 -13.55
N LEU A 299 -12.14 7.68 -12.99
CA LEU A 299 -12.07 8.94 -13.74
C LEU A 299 -10.98 8.92 -14.83
N PHE A 300 -9.78 8.43 -14.51
CA PHE A 300 -8.69 8.30 -15.50
C PHE A 300 -9.05 7.36 -16.66
N LEU A 301 -9.73 6.26 -16.36
CA LEU A 301 -10.06 5.25 -17.36
C LEU A 301 -11.35 5.52 -18.11
N SER A 302 -12.20 6.44 -17.64
CA SER A 302 -13.50 6.75 -18.23
C SER A 302 -13.51 7.06 -19.75
N PRO A 303 -12.45 7.66 -20.36
CA PRO A 303 -12.40 7.84 -21.81
C PRO A 303 -12.17 6.54 -22.59
N TRP A 304 -11.64 5.51 -21.93
CA TRP A 304 -11.16 4.28 -22.54
C TRP A 304 -12.04 3.07 -22.22
N PHE A 305 -12.59 3.03 -21.00
CA PHE A 305 -13.29 1.87 -20.47
C PHE A 305 -14.21 2.26 -19.32
N ARG A 306 -15.40 1.66 -19.33
CA ARG A 306 -16.37 1.72 -18.25
C ARG A 306 -16.70 0.31 -17.82
N ILE A 307 -16.47 0.01 -16.54
CA ILE A 307 -16.70 -1.34 -16.01
C ILE A 307 -18.18 -1.71 -16.04
N GLU A 308 -19.06 -0.72 -15.99
CA GLU A 308 -20.52 -0.91 -16.03
C GLU A 308 -21.01 -1.49 -17.35
N ASP A 309 -20.24 -1.29 -18.44
CA ASP A 309 -20.58 -1.76 -19.78
C ASP A 309 -20.08 -3.21 -20.03
N THR A 310 -19.37 -3.80 -19.06
CA THR A 310 -18.80 -5.15 -19.20
C THR A 310 -19.88 -6.22 -19.02
N PRO A 311 -20.04 -7.16 -19.96
CA PRO A 311 -21.05 -8.23 -19.85
C PRO A 311 -20.84 -9.10 -18.61
N VAL A 312 -21.93 -9.38 -17.89
CA VAL A 312 -21.92 -10.27 -16.72
C VAL A 312 -22.47 -11.63 -17.14
N THR A 313 -21.67 -12.69 -16.96
CA THR A 313 -22.05 -14.05 -17.41
C THR A 313 -22.97 -14.79 -16.45
N GLY A 314 -23.11 -14.32 -15.20
CA GLY A 314 -23.92 -14.97 -14.17
C GLY A 314 -23.30 -16.25 -13.61
N GLN A 315 -21.99 -16.45 -13.78
CA GLN A 315 -21.27 -17.60 -13.26
C GLN A 315 -20.96 -17.43 -11.77
N TYR A 316 -21.93 -17.77 -10.91
CA TYR A 316 -21.77 -17.67 -9.45
C TYR A 316 -20.96 -18.80 -8.81
N SER A 317 -20.69 -19.90 -9.52
CA SER A 317 -19.94 -21.05 -8.99
C SER A 317 -18.54 -20.66 -8.43
N PRO A 318 -17.70 -19.90 -9.18
CA PRO A 318 -16.44 -19.39 -8.63
C PRO A 318 -16.60 -18.51 -7.38
N LEU A 319 -17.68 -17.71 -7.30
CA LEU A 319 -17.95 -16.88 -6.12
C LEU A 319 -18.25 -17.74 -4.90
N PHE A 320 -19.09 -18.76 -5.03
CA PHE A 320 -19.41 -19.64 -3.90
C PHE A 320 -18.19 -20.44 -3.44
N LEU A 321 -17.34 -20.90 -4.37
CA LEU A 321 -16.06 -21.51 -4.03
C LEU A 321 -15.16 -20.53 -3.28
N PHE A 322 -15.01 -19.29 -3.78
CA PHE A 322 -14.25 -18.24 -3.11
C PHE A 322 -14.76 -17.97 -1.69
N LEU A 323 -16.08 -17.80 -1.51
CA LEU A 323 -16.69 -17.56 -0.20
C LEU A 323 -16.50 -18.75 0.73
N GLY A 324 -16.64 -19.98 0.23
CA GLY A 324 -16.39 -21.20 1.00
C GLY A 324 -14.96 -21.28 1.53
N PHE A 325 -13.96 -21.06 0.66
CA PHE A 325 -12.55 -21.02 1.07
C PHE A 325 -12.23 -19.83 1.97
N LEU A 326 -12.85 -18.68 1.76
CA LEU A 326 -12.69 -17.51 2.61
C LEU A 326 -13.17 -17.81 4.05
N VAL A 327 -14.38 -18.37 4.20
CA VAL A 327 -14.94 -18.73 5.50
C VAL A 327 -14.10 -19.81 6.18
N ALA A 328 -13.74 -20.88 5.45
CA ALA A 328 -12.89 -21.94 5.99
C ALA A 328 -11.50 -21.43 6.41
N GLY A 329 -10.90 -20.55 5.59
CA GLY A 329 -9.62 -19.92 5.88
C GLY A 329 -9.69 -19.01 7.11
N LEU A 330 -10.71 -18.16 7.21
CA LEU A 330 -10.93 -17.31 8.39
C LEU A 330 -11.18 -18.13 9.65
N ALA A 331 -11.94 -19.22 9.57
CA ALA A 331 -12.15 -20.14 10.68
C ALA A 331 -10.84 -20.81 11.13
N ALA A 332 -10.01 -21.26 10.19
CA ALA A 332 -8.70 -21.84 10.48
C ALA A 332 -7.76 -20.81 11.13
N VAL A 333 -7.70 -19.58 10.62
CA VAL A 333 -6.92 -18.48 11.22
C VAL A 333 -7.43 -18.16 12.62
N GLY A 334 -8.75 -18.03 12.81
CA GLY A 334 -9.35 -17.81 14.12
C GLY A 334 -9.02 -18.92 15.12
N TYR A 335 -9.06 -20.17 14.68
CA TYR A 335 -8.66 -21.32 15.48
C TYR A 335 -7.18 -21.29 15.86
N MET A 336 -6.28 -21.01 14.91
CA MET A 336 -4.84 -20.88 15.16
C MET A 336 -4.55 -19.75 16.14
N LEU A 337 -5.21 -18.59 16.00
CA LEU A 337 -5.07 -17.48 16.94
C LEU A 337 -5.55 -17.85 18.34
N LYS A 338 -6.71 -18.53 18.45
CA LYS A 338 -7.24 -19.02 19.72
C LYS A 338 -6.25 -19.97 20.42
N LEU A 339 -5.67 -20.92 19.68
CA LEU A 339 -4.64 -21.82 20.21
C LEU A 339 -3.39 -21.08 20.65
N TYR A 340 -2.93 -20.11 19.85
CA TYR A 340 -1.77 -19.30 20.17
C TYR A 340 -1.94 -18.52 21.48
N PHE A 341 -3.08 -17.84 21.66
CA PHE A 341 -3.36 -17.08 22.89
C PHE A 341 -3.54 -18.00 24.11
N LYS A 342 -4.25 -19.12 23.97
CA LYS A 342 -4.41 -20.11 25.05
C LYS A 342 -3.06 -20.70 25.50
N SER A 343 -2.13 -20.93 24.58
CA SER A 343 -0.79 -21.44 24.91
C SER A 343 0.06 -20.43 25.71
N ARG A 344 -0.27 -19.14 25.59
CA ARG A 344 0.42 -18.05 26.26
C ARG A 344 -0.07 -17.83 27.69
N GLU A 345 -1.37 -18.05 27.92
CA GLU A 345 -1.97 -18.04 29.25
C GLU A 345 -1.52 -19.23 30.10
N GLY A 346 -1.27 -20.40 29.50
CA GLY A 346 -0.75 -21.57 30.22
C GLY A 346 0.76 -21.53 30.54
N ARG A 347 1.46 -20.44 30.19
CA ARG A 347 2.90 -20.22 30.47
C ARG A 347 3.17 -18.98 31.33
N ALA A 348 2.13 -18.24 31.70
CA ALA A 348 2.15 -17.18 32.71
C ALA A 348 1.69 -17.77 34.04
#